data_AF-A0A1V1SUC1-F1
#
_entry.id   AF-A0A1V1SUC1-F1
#
_cell.length_a   1.000
_cell.length_b   1.000
_cell.length_c   1.000
_cell.angle_alpha   90.00
_cell.angle_beta   90.00
_cell.angle_gamma   90.00
#
_symmetry.space_group_name_H-M   'P 1'
#
loop_
_entity.id
_entity.type
_entity.pdbx_description
1 polymer ?
#
loop_
_entity_poly.entity_id
_entity_poly.type
_entity_poly.pdbx_seq_one_letter_code
_entity_poly.pdbx_strand_id
1 'polypeptide(L)'
;MADQADTVELSDEVQETFLLHNRLFQRYAINNNTYFVPVDEDETLRLRIQHSVLTMMFDNRFIFPPIDAPRRVLDCGFGTGEWALQVAWEYSRCEVRGIDITPHHHNPEEGLENLYLDVDDLNMS
;
A
#
# COMPACT_ATOMS: atom_id res chain seq x y z
N MET A 1 0.37 9.91 28.10
CA MET A 1 -0.83 10.06 27.26
C MET A 1 -0.30 10.05 25.84
N ALA A 2 -0.35 8.89 25.18
CA ALA A 2 -0.08 8.84 23.74
C ALA A 2 -1.39 9.26 23.08
N ASP A 3 -1.35 10.36 22.34
CA ASP A 3 -2.50 10.94 21.68
C ASP A 3 -3.08 9.97 20.65
N GLN A 4 -4.40 10.01 20.49
CA GLN A 4 -5.14 9.22 19.50
C GLN A 4 -4.54 9.40 18.11
N ALA A 5 -4.50 8.31 17.33
CA ALA A 5 -4.17 8.39 15.91
C ALA A 5 -5.14 9.34 15.21
N ASP A 6 -4.62 10.46 14.68
CA ASP A 6 -5.38 11.43 13.86
C ASP A 6 -5.64 10.88 12.45
N THR A 7 -6.04 9.62 12.33
CA THR A 7 -6.56 9.07 11.07
C THR A 7 -8.03 9.44 10.98
N VAL A 8 -8.42 10.07 9.87
CA VAL A 8 -9.81 10.42 9.55
C VAL A 8 -10.36 9.50 8.47
N GLU A 9 -11.69 9.45 8.36
CA GLU A 9 -12.34 8.77 7.23
C GLU A 9 -11.87 9.35 5.90
N LEU A 10 -11.72 8.49 4.89
CA LEU A 10 -11.29 8.89 3.55
C LEU A 10 -12.29 9.90 2.96
N SER A 11 -11.79 11.05 2.52
CA SER A 11 -12.61 12.03 1.84
C SER A 11 -13.05 11.52 0.46
N ASP A 12 -14.22 11.98 0.01
CA ASP A 12 -14.73 11.66 -1.34
C ASP A 12 -13.74 12.11 -2.44
N GLU A 13 -12.97 13.17 -2.18
CA GLU A 13 -11.98 13.72 -3.11
C GLU A 13 -10.85 12.74 -3.42
N VAL A 14 -10.35 12.02 -2.41
CA VAL A 14 -9.26 11.03 -2.57
C VAL A 14 -9.77 9.75 -3.27
N GLN A 15 -11.06 9.45 -3.15
CA GLN A 15 -11.69 8.31 -3.80
C GLN A 15 -12.14 8.59 -5.24
N GLU A 16 -12.21 9.87 -5.65
CA GLU A 16 -12.69 10.23 -6.97
C GLU A 16 -11.77 9.68 -8.06
N THR A 17 -12.35 8.99 -9.05
CA THR A 17 -11.65 8.46 -10.21
C THR A 17 -12.29 8.93 -11.51
N PHE A 18 -11.55 8.82 -12.61
CA PHE A 18 -12.05 9.10 -13.95
C PHE A 18 -11.51 8.17 -15.01
N LEU A 19 -12.29 8.03 -16.08
CA LEU A 19 -11.96 7.22 -17.24
C LEU A 19 -11.19 8.06 -18.27
N LEU A 20 -10.03 7.56 -18.67
CA LEU A 20 -9.27 8.06 -19.81
C LEU A 20 -8.73 6.88 -20.61
N HIS A 21 -9.01 6.83 -21.91
CA HIS A 21 -8.61 5.72 -22.79
C HIS A 21 -8.94 4.33 -22.23
N ASN A 22 -10.12 4.20 -21.64
CA ASN A 22 -10.62 2.95 -21.04
C ASN A 22 -9.80 2.45 -19.83
N ARG A 23 -9.10 3.35 -19.15
CA ARG A 23 -8.37 3.12 -17.90
C ARG A 23 -8.89 4.06 -16.82
N LEU A 24 -8.92 3.62 -15.57
CA LEU A 24 -9.31 4.46 -14.43
C LEU A 24 -8.09 5.13 -13.82
N PHE A 25 -8.18 6.41 -13.50
CA PHE A 25 -7.14 7.19 -12.83
C PHE A 25 -7.71 7.89 -11.60
N GLN A 26 -6.94 8.00 -10.52
CA GLN A 26 -7.32 8.78 -9.35
C GLN A 26 -7.24 10.28 -9.65
N ARG A 27 -8.32 11.00 -9.38
CA ARG A 27 -8.46 12.43 -9.68
C ARG A 27 -7.53 13.30 -8.83
N TYR A 28 -7.47 13.03 -7.51
CA TYR A 28 -6.60 13.74 -6.57
C TYR A 28 -5.13 13.69 -7.01
N ALA A 29 -4.58 12.50 -7.27
CA ALA A 29 -3.19 12.36 -7.66
C ALA A 29 -2.83 13.08 -8.97
N ILE A 30 -3.72 13.05 -9.95
CA ILE A 30 -3.52 13.76 -11.22
C ILE A 30 -3.53 15.28 -11.01
N ASN A 31 -4.45 15.80 -10.21
CA ASN A 31 -4.52 17.23 -9.91
C ASN A 31 -3.30 17.72 -9.14
N ASN A 32 -2.74 16.88 -8.26
CA ASN A 32 -1.59 17.20 -7.42
C ASN A 32 -0.24 16.83 -8.06
N ASN A 33 -0.25 16.28 -9.28
CA ASN A 33 0.94 15.85 -10.02
C ASN A 33 1.80 14.80 -9.28
N THR A 34 1.17 13.89 -8.55
CA THR A 34 1.86 12.91 -7.69
C THR A 34 1.90 11.51 -8.28
N TYR A 35 0.76 11.00 -8.78
CA TYR A 35 0.67 9.64 -9.34
C TYR A 35 -0.13 9.63 -10.65
N PHE A 36 0.51 9.18 -11.73
CA PHE A 36 -0.01 9.27 -13.11
C PHE A 36 -0.35 7.92 -13.73
N VAL A 37 -0.42 6.86 -12.93
CA VAL A 37 -0.67 5.49 -13.38
C VAL A 37 -2.14 5.14 -13.15
N PRO A 38 -2.74 4.26 -13.97
CA PRO A 38 -4.09 3.77 -13.72
C PRO A 38 -4.27 3.11 -12.35
N VAL A 39 -5.52 2.99 -11.89
CA VAL A 39 -5.91 2.39 -10.61
C VAL A 39 -7.00 1.32 -10.79
N ASP A 40 -7.15 0.81 -12.02
CA ASP A 40 -8.09 -0.25 -12.38
C ASP A 40 -7.56 -1.67 -12.09
N GLU A 41 -8.44 -2.66 -12.24
CA GLU A 41 -8.14 -4.08 -11.99
C GLU A 41 -6.98 -4.60 -12.85
N ASP A 42 -6.84 -4.12 -14.08
CA ASP A 42 -5.72 -4.48 -14.96
C ASP A 42 -4.38 -4.03 -14.35
N GLU A 43 -4.33 -2.84 -13.75
CA GLU A 43 -3.14 -2.37 -13.05
C GLU A 43 -2.89 -3.13 -11.75
N THR A 44 -3.94 -3.41 -10.98
CA THR A 44 -3.85 -4.27 -9.79
C THR A 44 -3.26 -5.63 -10.14
N LEU A 45 -3.69 -6.25 -11.25
CA LEU A 45 -3.14 -7.52 -11.73
C LEU A 45 -1.68 -7.37 -12.13
N ARG A 46 -1.31 -6.29 -12.84
CA ARG A 46 0.08 -6.00 -13.23
C ARG A 46 0.99 -5.92 -11.99
N LEU A 47 0.57 -5.21 -10.94
CA LEU A 47 1.30 -5.07 -9.67
C LEU A 47 1.46 -6.41 -8.95
N ARG A 48 0.40 -7.23 -8.88
CA ARG A 48 0.47 -8.58 -8.30
C ARG A 48 1.42 -9.51 -9.04
N ILE A 49 1.45 -9.46 -10.38
CA ILE A 49 2.40 -10.21 -11.19
C ILE A 49 3.83 -9.74 -10.91
N GLN A 50 4.05 -8.42 -10.86
CA GLN A 50 5.35 -7.85 -10.54
C GLN A 50 5.84 -8.31 -9.16
N HIS A 51 4.99 -8.25 -8.14
CA HIS A 51 5.26 -8.74 -6.79
C HIS A 51 5.68 -10.22 -6.79
N SER A 52 4.91 -11.07 -7.48
CA SER A 52 5.18 -12.51 -7.59
C SER A 52 6.54 -12.79 -8.24
N VAL A 53 6.87 -12.08 -9.32
CA VAL A 53 8.15 -12.23 -10.03
C VAL A 53 9.32 -11.80 -9.14
N LEU A 54 9.21 -10.65 -8.46
CA LEU A 54 10.23 -10.15 -7.55
C LEU A 54 10.45 -11.13 -6.39
N THR A 55 9.38 -11.58 -5.76
CA THR A 55 9.42 -12.55 -4.66
C THR A 55 10.16 -13.82 -5.06
N MET A 56 9.87 -14.37 -6.25
CA MET A 56 10.55 -15.54 -6.78
C MET A 56 12.03 -15.30 -7.07
N MET A 57 12.39 -14.14 -7.64
CA MET A 57 13.80 -13.78 -7.89
C MET A 57 14.62 -13.64 -6.61
N PHE A 58 13.95 -13.38 -5.49
CA PHE A 58 14.54 -13.10 -4.19
C PHE A 58 14.42 -14.27 -3.20
N ASP A 59 14.17 -15.48 -3.68
CA ASP A 59 14.04 -16.70 -2.88
C ASP A 59 13.00 -16.56 -1.73
N ASN A 60 11.89 -15.86 -2.00
CA ASN A 60 10.84 -15.52 -1.04
C ASN A 60 11.31 -14.70 0.17
N ARG A 61 12.36 -13.90 0.02
CA ARG A 61 12.79 -12.95 1.06
C ARG A 61 12.26 -11.55 0.75
N PHE A 62 11.73 -10.88 1.77
CA PHE A 62 11.14 -9.54 1.63
C PHE A 62 12.03 -8.41 2.15
N ILE A 63 12.93 -8.71 3.10
CA ILE A 63 13.80 -7.71 3.75
C ILE A 63 15.28 -7.96 3.38
N PHE A 64 15.96 -6.88 2.97
CA PHE A 64 17.35 -6.90 2.54
C PHE A 64 18.18 -5.78 3.20
N PRO A 65 19.35 -6.11 3.79
CA PRO A 65 19.79 -7.46 4.16
C PRO A 65 18.82 -8.11 5.18
N PRO A 66 18.90 -9.42 5.45
CA PRO A 66 18.01 -10.06 6.43
C PRO A 66 18.09 -9.38 7.79
N ILE A 67 16.93 -9.21 8.43
CA ILE A 67 16.79 -8.67 9.79
C ILE A 67 16.07 -9.74 10.61
N ASP A 68 16.63 -10.13 11.76
CA ASP A 68 16.08 -11.23 12.57
C ASP A 68 14.73 -10.90 13.21
N ALA A 69 14.58 -9.69 13.75
CA ALA A 69 13.40 -9.31 14.53
C ALA A 69 13.05 -7.83 14.33
N PRO A 70 12.61 -7.44 13.11
CA PRO A 70 12.09 -6.10 12.89
C PRO A 70 10.91 -5.86 13.85
N ARG A 71 10.86 -4.66 14.42
CA ARG A 71 9.80 -4.27 15.37
C ARG A 71 8.76 -3.36 14.73
N ARG A 72 9.21 -2.51 13.82
CA ARG A 72 8.36 -1.57 13.07
C ARG A 72 8.93 -1.42 11.66
N VAL A 73 8.06 -1.50 10.67
CA VAL A 73 8.37 -1.31 9.24
C VAL A 73 7.37 -0.32 8.67
N LEU A 74 7.87 0.60 7.85
CA LEU A 74 7.06 1.51 7.05
C LEU A 74 7.24 1.14 5.58
N ASP A 75 6.14 0.84 4.90
CA ASP A 75 6.07 0.61 3.46
C ASP A 75 5.50 1.88 2.78
N CYS A 76 6.27 2.48 1.87
CA CYS A 76 5.94 3.75 1.24
C CYS A 76 5.56 3.53 -0.23
N GLY A 77 4.28 3.73 -0.55
CA GLY A 77 3.70 3.35 -1.84
C GLY A 77 3.41 1.85 -1.87
N PHE A 78 2.60 1.37 -0.91
CA PHE A 78 2.33 -0.07 -0.76
C PHE A 78 1.60 -0.68 -1.97
N GLY A 79 1.01 0.13 -2.85
CA GLY A 79 0.29 -0.32 -4.04
C GLY A 79 -0.82 -1.30 -3.67
N THR A 80 -0.73 -2.55 -4.15
CA THR A 80 -1.71 -3.59 -3.79
C THR A 80 -1.47 -4.24 -2.42
N GLY A 81 -0.51 -3.75 -1.63
CA GLY A 81 -0.20 -4.13 -0.25
C GLY A 81 0.33 -5.55 -0.03
N GLU A 82 0.56 -6.33 -1.09
CA GLU A 82 1.02 -7.73 -1.02
C GLU A 82 2.36 -7.86 -0.27
N TRP A 83 3.27 -6.91 -0.44
CA TRP A 83 4.55 -6.90 0.27
C TRP A 83 4.35 -6.67 1.77
N ALA A 84 3.60 -5.63 2.16
CA ALA A 84 3.30 -5.33 3.55
C ALA A 84 2.59 -6.49 4.25
N LEU A 85 1.62 -7.12 3.58
CA LEU A 85 0.92 -8.31 4.05
C LEU A 85 1.88 -9.46 4.34
N GLN A 86 2.77 -9.78 3.41
CA GLN A 86 3.70 -10.89 3.56
C GLN A 86 4.73 -10.63 4.68
N VAL A 87 5.21 -9.41 4.82
CA VAL A 87 6.10 -9.02 5.92
C VAL A 87 5.37 -9.10 7.26
N ALA A 88 4.13 -8.64 7.34
CA ALA A 88 3.33 -8.71 8.57
C ALA A 88 3.06 -10.17 8.97
N TRP A 89 2.81 -11.06 8.00
CA TRP A 89 2.62 -12.49 8.24
C TRP A 89 3.91 -13.16 8.71
N GLU A 90 5.04 -12.94 8.02
CA GLU A 90 6.33 -13.55 8.38
C GLU A 90 6.82 -13.08 9.75
N TYR A 91 6.64 -11.78 10.05
CA TYR A 91 7.11 -11.16 11.29
C TYR A 91 5.93 -10.73 12.16
N SER A 92 5.22 -11.68 12.78
CA SER A 92 4.04 -11.43 13.62
C SER A 92 4.24 -10.48 14.82
N ARG A 93 5.49 -10.17 15.19
CA ARG A 93 5.85 -9.19 16.23
C ARG A 93 6.30 -7.84 15.68
N CYS A 94 6.33 -7.69 14.36
CA CYS A 94 6.63 -6.44 13.68
C CYS A 94 5.33 -5.72 13.37
N GLU A 95 5.20 -4.48 13.83
CA GLU A 95 4.17 -3.58 13.32
C GLU A 95 4.54 -3.15 11.91
N VAL A 96 3.70 -3.45 10.92
CA VAL A 96 3.89 -3.04 9.53
C VAL A 96 2.85 -2.00 9.20
N ARG A 97 3.30 -0.81 8.81
CA ARG A 97 2.44 0.26 8.33
C ARG A 97 2.72 0.53 6.87
N GLY A 98 1.71 0.46 6.02
CA GLY A 98 1.78 0.90 4.64
C GLY A 98 1.11 2.26 4.48
N ILE A 99 1.71 3.14 3.67
CA ILE A 99 1.08 4.36 3.19
C ILE A 99 1.04 4.35 1.66
N ASP A 100 -0.10 4.67 1.07
CA ASP A 100 -0.23 4.89 -0.38
C ASP A 100 -1.18 6.06 -0.65
N ILE A 101 -1.01 6.74 -1.78
CA ILE A 101 -1.87 7.85 -2.18
C ILE A 101 -3.21 7.36 -2.73
N THR A 102 -3.22 6.15 -3.30
CA THR A 102 -4.40 5.56 -3.90
C THR A 102 -5.10 4.67 -2.88
N PRO A 103 -6.43 4.83 -2.67
CA PRO A 103 -7.20 3.91 -1.85
C PRO A 103 -7.36 2.57 -2.59
N HIS A 104 -6.37 1.70 -2.47
CA HIS A 104 -6.46 0.35 -3.01
C HIS A 104 -7.46 -0.47 -2.18
N HIS A 105 -8.36 -1.19 -2.85
CA HIS A 105 -9.34 -2.04 -2.19
C HIS A 105 -8.66 -3.26 -1.57
N HIS A 106 -8.30 -3.14 -0.30
CA HIS A 106 -7.90 -4.27 0.52
C HIS A 106 -9.12 -4.93 1.14
N ASN A 107 -9.18 -6.25 1.06
CA ASN A 107 -10.24 -7.00 1.73
C ASN A 107 -9.93 -7.04 3.24
N PRO A 108 -10.80 -6.50 4.12
CA PRO A 108 -10.55 -6.47 5.56
C PRO A 108 -10.39 -7.87 6.21
N GLU A 109 -10.77 -8.92 5.49
CA GLU A 109 -10.68 -10.31 5.95
C GLU A 109 -9.26 -10.84 6.10
N GLU A 110 -8.22 -10.12 5.67
CA GLU A 110 -6.81 -10.50 5.90
C GLU A 110 -6.36 -10.30 7.36
N GLY A 111 -7.11 -9.54 8.18
CA GLY A 111 -7.22 -9.72 9.64
C GLY A 111 -5.94 -9.70 10.49
N LEU A 112 -4.82 -9.23 9.98
CA LEU A 112 -3.57 -9.19 10.73
C LEU A 112 -3.57 -8.03 11.73
N GLU A 113 -3.47 -8.36 13.03
CA GLU A 113 -3.43 -7.36 14.11
C GLU A 113 -2.21 -6.43 14.06
N ASN A 114 -1.20 -6.79 13.27
CA ASN A 114 0.06 -6.06 13.14
C ASN A 114 0.23 -5.36 11.78
N LEU A 115 -0.81 -5.30 10.94
CA LEU A 115 -0.78 -4.61 9.65
C LEU A 115 -1.74 -3.41 9.65
N TYR A 116 -1.23 -2.24 9.26
CA TYR A 116 -1.98 -0.99 9.16
C TYR A 116 -1.76 -0.41 7.77
N LEU A 117 -2.82 -0.12 7.01
CA LEU A 117 -2.73 0.47 5.67
C LEU A 117 -3.50 1.78 5.67
N ASP A 118 -2.76 2.88 5.54
CA ASP A 118 -3.27 4.24 5.59
C ASP A 118 -3.18 4.89 4.19
N VAL A 119 -4.14 5.76 3.85
CA VAL A 119 -4.06 6.54 2.61
C VAL A 119 -3.56 7.93 2.93
N ASP A 120 -2.42 8.32 2.34
CA ASP A 120 -1.83 9.65 2.54
C ASP A 120 -0.90 10.04 1.38
N ASP A 121 -0.71 11.35 1.17
CA ASP A 121 0.23 11.88 0.20
C ASP A 121 1.59 12.17 0.86
N LEU A 122 2.53 11.24 0.69
CA LEU A 122 3.89 11.36 1.23
C LEU A 122 4.65 12.60 0.73
N ASN A 123 4.24 13.22 -0.37
CA ASN A 123 4.90 14.42 -0.90
C ASN A 123 4.46 15.72 -0.21
N MET A 124 3.43 15.65 0.63
CA MET A 124 2.90 16.80 1.37
C MET A 124 3.54 16.96 2.78
N SER A 125 4.64 16.23 3.04
CA SER A 125 5.38 16.19 4.32
C SER A 125 6.54 17.18 4.43
#